data_AF-A0A1W9IKF7-F1
#
_entry.id   AF-A0A1W9IKF7-F1
#
_cell.length_a   1.000
_cell.length_b   1.000
_cell.length_c   1.000
_cell.angle_alpha   90.00
_cell.angle_beta   90.00
_cell.angle_gamma   90.00
#
_symmetry.space_group_name_H-M   'P 1'
#
loop_
_entity.id
_entity.type
_entity.pdbx_description
1 polymer ?
#
loop_
_entity_poly.entity_id
_entity_poly.type
_entity_poly.pdbx_seq_one_letter_code
_entity_poly.pdbx_strand_id
1 'polypeptide(L)'
;MIRTFVLLVRAARPLAILVAATAALSITGGLSDASAKARKNPMDAQAHAPASTGGRSFSGMASYYGNELAGRCTASGARFNPGGMTAAHRSLPFGTKLRVTHGGRSVVVTINDRGPFVRGRVLDLSKGAAQAIGMTGRGVGRVVAEAM
;
A
#
# COMPACT_ATOMS: atom_id res chain seq x y z
N MET A 1 -50.86 16.72 -15.63
CA MET A 1 -50.85 15.25 -15.41
C MET A 1 -50.15 14.96 -14.09
N ILE A 2 -50.60 13.91 -13.42
CA ILE A 2 -50.68 13.73 -11.96
C ILE A 2 -49.31 13.48 -11.28
N ARG A 3 -49.14 14.09 -10.10
CA ARG A 3 -48.07 13.82 -9.13
C ARG A 3 -48.40 12.52 -8.39
N THR A 4 -47.49 11.54 -8.38
CA THR A 4 -47.64 10.35 -7.53
C THR A 4 -46.47 10.25 -6.56
N PHE A 5 -46.78 10.61 -5.31
CA PHE A 5 -46.07 10.26 -4.09
C PHE A 5 -46.00 8.73 -3.94
N VAL A 6 -44.84 8.18 -3.56
CA VAL A 6 -44.78 6.88 -2.88
C VAL A 6 -44.07 7.08 -1.55
N LEU A 7 -44.83 6.82 -0.49
CA LEU A 7 -44.54 6.96 0.92
C LEU A 7 -44.32 5.57 1.52
N LEU A 8 -43.43 5.47 2.52
CA LEU A 8 -43.41 4.47 3.60
C LEU A 8 -43.06 3.02 3.18
N VAL A 9 -42.27 2.24 3.92
CA VAL A 9 -42.31 2.01 5.36
C VAL A 9 -40.92 1.62 5.88
N ARG A 10 -40.47 2.31 6.93
CA ARG A 10 -39.43 1.84 7.85
C ARG A 10 -40.05 0.78 8.76
N ALA A 11 -39.56 -0.45 8.72
CA ALA A 11 -39.82 -1.44 9.75
C ALA A 11 -38.62 -1.51 10.69
N ALA A 12 -38.88 -1.42 12.00
CA ALA A 12 -37.91 -1.42 13.07
C ALA A 12 -38.29 -2.49 14.11
N ARG A 13 -37.25 -2.98 14.81
CA ARG A 13 -37.23 -3.67 16.13
C ARG A 13 -37.51 -5.20 16.13
N PRO A 14 -37.11 -5.97 17.18
CA PRO A 14 -36.38 -5.61 18.41
C PRO A 14 -35.15 -6.51 18.77
N LEU A 15 -34.40 -5.99 19.75
CA LEU A 15 -33.36 -6.60 20.57
C LEU A 15 -33.95 -7.70 21.48
N ALA A 16 -33.33 -8.88 21.57
CA ALA A 16 -33.66 -9.90 22.58
C ALA A 16 -32.51 -10.02 23.60
N ILE A 17 -32.92 -10.08 24.86
CA ILE A 17 -32.17 -9.93 26.10
C ILE A 17 -32.04 -11.32 26.78
N LEU A 18 -30.83 -11.61 27.31
CA LEU A 18 -30.47 -12.32 28.56
C LEU A 18 -31.12 -13.67 28.91
N VAL A 19 -30.30 -14.65 29.36
CA VAL A 19 -30.38 -15.28 30.71
C VAL A 19 -29.14 -16.15 30.94
N ALA A 20 -28.57 -15.98 32.13
CA ALA A 20 -27.38 -16.62 32.68
C ALA A 20 -27.64 -18.07 33.12
N ALA A 21 -26.57 -18.88 33.13
CA ALA A 21 -26.49 -20.06 33.97
C ALA A 21 -25.08 -20.14 34.58
N THR A 22 -25.03 -19.86 35.88
CA THR A 22 -23.89 -20.08 36.77
C THR A 22 -23.92 -21.51 37.31
N ALA A 23 -22.78 -22.20 37.32
CA ALA A 23 -22.55 -23.34 38.22
C ALA A 23 -21.06 -23.41 38.63
N ALA A 24 -20.85 -23.50 39.95
CA ALA A 24 -19.60 -23.74 40.68
C ALA A 24 -19.06 -25.17 40.41
N LEU A 25 -17.92 -25.68 40.89
CA LEU A 25 -17.21 -25.54 42.16
C LEU A 25 -15.89 -26.36 42.07
N SER A 26 -14.79 -25.81 42.62
CA SER A 26 -13.60 -26.45 43.25
C SER A 26 -12.79 -27.56 42.58
N ILE A 27 -11.44 -27.50 42.72
CA ILE A 27 -10.62 -28.41 43.56
C ILE A 27 -9.13 -27.99 43.51
N THR A 28 -8.49 -28.22 44.65
CA THR A 28 -7.12 -27.98 45.17
C THR A 28 -5.90 -28.26 44.29
N GLY A 29 -4.85 -27.44 44.53
CA GLY A 29 -3.52 -27.90 45.00
C GLY A 29 -2.52 -28.48 43.99
N GLY A 30 -1.31 -27.93 43.96
CA GLY A 30 -0.16 -28.56 43.32
C GLY A 30 1.01 -27.61 43.04
N LEU A 31 1.90 -27.46 44.02
CA LEU A 31 3.27 -27.00 43.83
C LEU A 31 4.09 -28.18 43.27
N SER A 32 4.71 -28.00 42.10
CA SER A 32 5.73 -28.91 41.59
C SER A 32 6.77 -28.12 40.78
N ASP A 33 7.96 -27.98 41.34
CA ASP A 33 9.18 -27.60 40.64
C ASP A 33 9.55 -28.66 39.57
N ALA A 34 9.76 -28.23 38.32
CA ALA A 34 10.52 -28.93 37.29
C ALA A 34 10.86 -27.94 36.16
N SER A 35 12.09 -27.43 36.12
CA SER A 35 13.21 -27.97 35.34
C SER A 35 13.11 -27.76 33.81
N ALA A 36 13.92 -26.80 33.34
CA ALA A 36 14.62 -26.74 32.05
C ALA A 36 13.85 -26.86 30.72
N LYS A 37 13.64 -25.72 30.03
CA LYS A 37 13.95 -25.60 28.59
C LYS A 37 14.05 -24.15 28.13
N ALA A 38 15.21 -23.79 27.59
CA ALA A 38 15.47 -22.58 26.82
C ALA A 38 14.34 -22.28 25.82
N ARG A 39 13.71 -21.11 25.94
CA ARG A 39 12.89 -20.51 24.88
C ARG A 39 13.66 -19.33 24.33
N LYS A 40 14.32 -19.57 23.19
CA LYS A 40 14.80 -18.55 22.27
C LYS A 40 13.59 -17.68 21.94
N ASN A 41 13.65 -16.36 22.14
CA ASN A 41 12.65 -15.46 21.54
C ASN A 41 12.94 -15.41 20.03
N PRO A 42 12.05 -15.92 19.16
CA PRO A 42 12.13 -15.64 17.74
C PRO A 42 11.30 -14.38 17.51
N MET A 43 11.95 -13.22 17.61
CA MET A 43 11.39 -11.98 17.05
C MET A 43 12.34 -11.41 15.99
N ASP A 44 12.95 -12.34 15.25
CA ASP A 44 13.29 -12.17 13.85
C ASP A 44 12.06 -12.55 13.04
N ALA A 45 11.31 -11.54 12.58
CA ALA A 45 10.37 -11.67 11.48
C ALA A 45 10.73 -10.61 10.42
N GLN A 46 11.62 -11.04 9.53
CA GLN A 46 11.90 -10.59 8.18
C GLN A 46 10.97 -9.52 7.56
N ALA A 47 11.60 -8.57 6.86
CA ALA A 47 11.53 -8.61 5.40
C ALA A 47 12.92 -8.32 4.81
N HIS A 48 13.47 -9.33 4.13
CA HIS A 48 14.70 -9.25 3.35
C HIS A 48 14.71 -8.01 2.45
N ALA A 49 15.57 -7.04 2.73
CA ALA A 49 16.11 -6.20 1.68
C ALA A 49 17.02 -7.12 0.83
N PRO A 50 16.76 -7.30 -0.47
CA PRO A 50 17.69 -8.05 -1.30
C PRO A 50 19.05 -7.36 -1.25
N ALA A 51 20.11 -8.16 -1.16
CA ALA A 51 21.49 -7.69 -1.13
C ALA A 51 21.75 -6.66 -2.24
N SER A 52 22.38 -5.56 -1.85
CA SER A 52 22.61 -4.39 -2.69
C SER A 52 23.57 -4.69 -3.83
N THR A 53 23.05 -5.11 -4.99
CA THR A 53 23.77 -5.04 -6.26
C THR A 53 23.87 -3.57 -6.66
N GLY A 54 24.93 -2.87 -6.24
CA GLY A 54 25.58 -1.67 -6.82
C GLY A 54 24.76 -0.52 -7.46
N GLY A 55 23.43 -0.54 -7.41
CA GLY A 55 22.54 0.38 -8.11
C GLY A 55 22.35 1.65 -7.30
N ARG A 56 22.29 2.79 -8.00
CA ARG A 56 21.97 4.07 -7.37
C ARG A 56 20.57 3.99 -6.76
N SER A 57 20.47 4.15 -5.45
CA SER A 57 19.20 4.20 -4.71
C SER A 57 18.88 5.62 -4.27
N PHE A 58 17.60 5.94 -4.16
CA PHE A 58 17.12 7.20 -3.60
C PHE A 58 15.78 7.00 -2.90
N SER A 59 15.44 7.93 -2.01
CA SER A 59 14.16 7.90 -1.28
C SER A 59 13.56 9.29 -1.18
N GLY A 60 12.24 9.34 -0.98
CA GLY A 60 11.52 10.61 -0.83
C GLY A 60 10.02 10.46 -0.99
N MET A 61 9.32 11.59 -1.04
CA MET A 61 7.89 11.58 -1.31
C MET A 61 7.61 11.31 -2.79
N ALA A 62 6.70 10.40 -3.06
CA ALA A 62 6.15 10.18 -4.38
C ALA A 62 4.67 10.57 -4.41
N SER A 63 4.19 10.89 -5.62
CA SER A 63 2.76 10.95 -5.91
C SER A 63 2.42 10.03 -7.07
N TYR A 64 1.18 10.10 -7.58
CA TYR A 64 0.82 9.45 -8.82
C TYR A 64 -0.07 10.33 -9.69
N TYR A 65 -0.09 10.03 -10.98
CA TYR A 65 -1.00 10.63 -11.98
C TYR A 65 -1.84 9.54 -12.64
N GLY A 66 -3.06 9.91 -13.04
CA GLY A 66 -4.11 8.96 -13.36
C GLY A 66 -4.86 9.25 -14.67
N ASN A 67 -6.12 8.82 -14.70
CA ASN A 67 -6.97 8.80 -15.88
C ASN A 67 -7.10 10.17 -16.57
N GLU A 68 -6.94 11.27 -15.84
CA GLU A 68 -6.96 12.64 -16.35
C GLU A 68 -5.87 12.93 -17.40
N LEU A 69 -4.80 12.13 -17.45
CA LEU A 69 -3.74 12.24 -18.46
C LEU A 69 -3.76 11.12 -19.51
N ALA A 70 -4.75 10.22 -19.47
CA ALA A 70 -4.79 9.04 -20.33
C ALA A 70 -4.65 9.42 -21.83
N GLY A 71 -3.75 8.73 -22.54
CA GLY A 71 -3.52 8.94 -23.97
C GLY A 71 -2.77 10.23 -24.32
N ARG A 72 -2.39 11.07 -23.35
CA ARG A 72 -1.49 12.22 -23.62
C ARG A 72 -0.07 11.72 -23.90
N CYS A 73 0.70 12.47 -24.68
CA CYS A 73 2.10 12.14 -24.90
C CYS A 73 2.91 12.43 -23.62
N THR A 74 3.73 11.47 -23.19
CA THR A 74 4.75 11.67 -22.16
C THR A 74 5.97 12.36 -22.76
N ALA A 75 6.91 12.80 -21.92
CA ALA A 75 8.16 13.41 -22.37
C ALA A 75 9.07 12.44 -23.17
N SER A 76 8.86 11.12 -23.09
CA SER A 76 9.52 10.16 -23.97
C SER A 76 8.85 10.01 -25.34
N GLY A 77 7.72 10.69 -25.58
CA GLY A 77 6.91 10.60 -26.80
C GLY A 77 5.88 9.47 -26.82
N ALA A 78 5.86 8.58 -25.81
CA ALA A 78 4.89 7.50 -25.72
C ALA A 78 3.52 8.01 -25.24
N ARG A 79 2.43 7.31 -25.59
CA ARG A 79 1.09 7.61 -25.05
C ARG A 79 1.01 7.11 -23.61
N PHE A 80 0.57 7.97 -22.69
CA PHE A 80 0.43 7.61 -21.29
C PHE A 80 -0.69 6.59 -21.09
N ASN A 81 -0.35 5.48 -20.44
CA ASN A 81 -1.29 4.47 -19.98
C ASN A 81 -1.41 4.54 -18.44
N PRO A 82 -2.55 4.97 -17.88
CA PRO A 82 -2.75 5.03 -16.43
C PRO A 82 -2.57 3.69 -15.71
N GLY A 83 -2.86 2.57 -16.38
CA GLY A 83 -2.68 1.22 -15.85
C GLY A 83 -1.28 0.64 -16.06
N GLY A 84 -0.40 1.35 -16.78
CA GLY A 84 0.97 0.89 -17.07
C GLY A 84 1.87 0.92 -15.85
N MET A 85 3.03 0.24 -15.92
CA MET A 85 4.06 0.27 -14.88
C MET A 85 5.15 1.28 -15.24
N THR A 86 4.81 2.57 -15.13
CA THR A 86 5.68 3.67 -15.56
C THR A 86 5.76 4.76 -14.50
N ALA A 87 6.77 5.62 -14.59
CA ALA A 87 6.94 6.75 -13.69
C ALA A 87 7.63 7.94 -14.38
N ALA A 88 7.44 9.12 -13.78
CA ALA A 88 8.13 10.35 -14.13
C ALA A 88 9.29 10.62 -13.14
N HIS A 89 10.46 10.95 -13.69
CA HIS A 89 11.62 11.41 -12.91
C HIS A 89 12.33 12.56 -13.62
N ARG A 90 12.94 13.47 -12.84
CA ARG A 90 13.45 14.76 -13.35
C ARG A 90 14.58 14.58 -14.36
N SER A 91 15.51 13.69 -14.06
CA SER A 91 16.79 13.58 -14.77
C SER A 91 17.22 12.16 -15.10
N LEU A 92 16.45 11.14 -14.70
CA LEU A 92 16.84 9.76 -15.04
C LEU A 92 16.61 9.56 -16.54
N PRO A 93 17.51 8.83 -17.23
CA PRO A 93 17.31 8.46 -18.62
C PRO A 93 15.95 7.79 -18.82
N PHE A 94 15.31 8.06 -19.95
CA PHE A 94 14.12 7.28 -20.32
C PHE A 94 14.51 5.82 -20.53
N GLY A 95 13.64 4.90 -20.14
CA GLY A 95 13.91 3.46 -20.16
C GLY A 95 14.58 2.92 -18.89
N THR A 96 15.08 3.78 -17.99
CA THR A 96 15.59 3.32 -16.69
C THR A 96 14.50 2.56 -15.93
N LYS A 97 14.83 1.38 -15.44
CA LYS A 97 13.95 0.59 -14.58
C LYS A 97 14.26 0.86 -13.12
N LEU A 98 13.21 1.10 -12.34
CA LEU A 98 13.31 1.29 -10.91
C LEU A 98 12.49 0.21 -10.20
N ARG A 99 13.07 -0.46 -9.21
CA ARG A 99 12.31 -1.15 -8.18
C ARG A 99 11.88 -0.13 -7.14
N VAL A 100 10.58 0.13 -7.05
CA VAL A 100 10.00 1.13 -6.14
C VAL A 100 9.26 0.40 -5.02
N THR A 101 9.58 0.76 -3.78
CA THR A 101 9.03 0.14 -2.57
C THR A 101 8.25 1.16 -1.74
N HIS A 102 7.04 0.81 -1.32
CA HIS A 102 6.19 1.56 -0.38
C HIS A 102 5.51 0.60 0.59
N GLY A 103 5.57 0.88 1.89
CA GLY A 103 4.85 0.10 2.91
C GLY A 103 5.11 -1.42 2.87
N GLY A 104 6.32 -1.84 2.50
CA GLY A 104 6.70 -3.25 2.37
C GLY A 104 6.34 -3.90 1.03
N ARG A 105 5.63 -3.22 0.13
CA ARG A 105 5.28 -3.71 -1.21
C ARG A 105 6.17 -3.06 -2.26
N SER A 106 6.52 -3.80 -3.31
CA SER A 106 7.38 -3.29 -4.39
C SER A 106 6.80 -3.51 -5.78
N VAL A 107 7.15 -2.63 -6.71
CA VAL A 107 6.82 -2.74 -8.13
C VAL A 107 8.00 -2.28 -8.97
N VAL A 108 8.21 -2.87 -10.14
CA VAL A 108 9.19 -2.37 -11.11
C VAL A 108 8.49 -1.44 -12.09
N VAL A 109 9.03 -0.24 -12.25
CA VAL A 109 8.51 0.76 -13.19
C VAL A 109 9.59 1.19 -14.18
N THR A 110 9.16 1.63 -15.36
CA THR A 110 10.04 2.24 -16.35
C THR A 110 9.87 3.75 -16.34
N ILE A 111 10.98 4.50 -16.31
CA ILE A 111 10.96 5.96 -16.47
C ILE A 111 10.63 6.30 -17.92
N ASN A 112 9.51 6.98 -18.16
CA ASN A 112 9.09 7.41 -19.50
C ASN A 112 8.58 8.86 -19.55
N ASP A 113 8.68 9.58 -18.45
CA ASP A 113 8.17 10.94 -18.36
C ASP A 113 9.04 11.85 -17.47
N ARG A 114 8.77 13.16 -17.50
CA ARG A 114 9.49 14.18 -16.75
C ARG A 114 8.61 14.78 -15.65
N GLY A 115 9.28 15.18 -14.57
CA GLY A 115 8.65 15.56 -13.30
C GLY A 115 9.25 14.73 -12.16
N PRO A 116 8.77 14.84 -10.92
CA PRO A 116 7.78 15.81 -10.46
C PRO A 116 8.30 17.25 -10.56
N PHE A 117 7.44 18.22 -10.90
CA PHE A 117 7.79 19.64 -10.81
C PHE A 117 7.40 20.27 -9.46
N VAL A 118 6.65 19.54 -8.64
CA VAL A 118 6.31 19.94 -7.28
C VAL A 118 7.53 19.72 -6.36
N ARG A 119 7.87 20.75 -5.57
CA ARG A 119 8.96 20.69 -4.58
C ARG A 119 8.69 19.58 -3.56
N GLY A 120 9.76 18.91 -3.12
CA GLY A 120 9.68 17.84 -2.11
C GLY A 120 9.25 16.47 -2.62
N ARG A 121 8.77 16.34 -3.88
CA ARG A 121 8.53 15.03 -4.50
C ARG A 121 9.74 14.56 -5.30
N VAL A 122 10.05 13.27 -5.25
CA VAL A 122 11.17 12.66 -6.00
C VAL A 122 10.70 11.84 -7.20
N LEU A 123 9.46 11.34 -7.19
CA LEU A 123 8.94 10.43 -8.21
C LEU A 123 7.43 10.61 -8.35
N ASP A 124 6.90 10.59 -9.57
CA ASP A 124 5.46 10.47 -9.80
C ASP A 124 5.18 9.15 -10.52
N LEU A 125 4.38 8.27 -9.91
CA LEU A 125 4.02 6.96 -10.47
C LEU A 125 2.80 7.08 -11.39
N SER A 126 2.64 6.13 -12.31
CA SER A 126 1.31 5.88 -12.87
C SER A 126 0.36 5.39 -11.79
N LYS A 127 -0.95 5.59 -11.99
CA LYS A 127 -2.00 5.06 -11.10
C LYS A 127 -1.89 3.55 -10.91
N GLY A 128 -1.62 2.78 -11.97
CA GLY A 128 -1.43 1.33 -11.90
C GLY A 128 -0.26 0.93 -11.00
N ALA A 129 0.90 1.59 -11.15
CA ALA A 129 2.06 1.32 -10.29
C ALA A 129 1.79 1.70 -8.83
N ALA A 130 1.13 2.83 -8.58
CA ALA A 130 0.74 3.25 -7.23
C ALA A 130 -0.25 2.27 -6.58
N GLN A 131 -1.20 1.72 -7.34
CA GLN A 131 -2.13 0.69 -6.87
C GLN A 131 -1.39 -0.59 -6.48
N ALA A 132 -0.41 -1.03 -7.28
CA ALA A 132 0.35 -2.25 -7.03
C ALA A 132 1.08 -2.23 -5.67
N ILE A 133 1.54 -1.07 -5.23
CA ILE A 133 2.21 -0.87 -3.93
C ILE A 133 1.30 -0.26 -2.84
N GLY A 134 0.00 -0.07 -3.11
CA GLY A 134 -0.97 0.43 -2.14
C GLY A 134 -0.83 1.92 -1.77
N MET A 135 -0.24 2.74 -2.63
CA MET A 135 0.04 4.16 -2.36
C MET A 135 -1.15 5.10 -2.69
N THR A 136 -2.26 4.59 -3.23
CA THR A 136 -3.34 5.46 -3.75
C THR A 136 -4.17 6.16 -2.68
N GLY A 137 -4.20 5.67 -1.43
CA GLY A 137 -5.13 6.17 -0.40
C GLY A 137 -4.98 7.67 -0.09
N ARG A 138 -3.74 8.16 0.11
CA ARG A 138 -3.46 9.57 0.45
C ARG A 138 -3.04 10.42 -0.76
N GLY A 139 -2.93 9.84 -1.96
CA GLY A 139 -2.36 10.54 -3.12
C GLY A 139 -0.83 10.62 -3.15
N VAL A 140 -0.20 10.69 -1.96
CA VAL A 140 1.24 10.80 -1.77
C VAL A 140 1.75 9.80 -0.74
N GLY A 141 2.99 9.35 -0.88
CA GLY A 141 3.61 8.42 0.07
C GLY A 141 5.13 8.42 -0.01
N ARG A 142 5.79 8.04 1.08
CA ARG A 142 7.25 7.90 1.10
C ARG A 142 7.65 6.60 0.40
N VAL A 143 8.59 6.67 -0.53
CA VAL A 143 9.08 5.51 -1.29
C VAL A 143 10.59 5.40 -1.20
N VAL A 144 11.10 4.19 -1.40
CA VAL A 144 12.49 3.91 -1.73
C VAL A 144 12.53 3.39 -3.15
N ALA A 145 13.42 3.91 -3.98
CA ALA A 145 13.59 3.51 -5.36
C ALA A 145 15.03 3.11 -5.63
N GLU A 146 15.21 1.98 -6.30
CA GLU A 146 16.52 1.44 -6.65
C GLU A 146 16.60 1.24 -8.16
N ALA A 147 17.65 1.78 -8.78
CA ALA A 147 17.91 1.56 -10.20
C ALA A 147 18.42 0.14 -10.44
N MET A 148 17.85 -0.51 -11.46
CA MET A 148 18.20 -1.86 -11.92
C MET A 148 19.12 -1.83 -13.14
#